data_AF-A0A1V8REW8-F1
#
_entry.id   AF-A0A1V8REW8-F1
#
_cell.length_a   1.000
_cell.length_b   1.000
_cell.length_c   1.000
_cell.angle_alpha   90.00
_cell.angle_beta   90.00
_cell.angle_gamma   90.00
#
_symmetry.space_group_name_H-M   'P 1'
#
loop_
_entity.id
_entity.type
_entity.pdbx_description
1 polymer ?
#
loop_
_entity_poly.entity_id
_entity_poly.type
_entity_poly.pdbx_seq_one_letter_code
_entity_poly.pdbx_strand_id
1 'polypeptide(L)'
;MEIVGYKNADRVYALAARGKLNKIRKDGKPSLDDSALNILMFMALHCINKEDAQAVKKEGRPYWCYWGGQNQIIEGLGLGPNIDVSVGLDGNVSPEAIKQLEVRVKAAKNKITSACNSLRSYGLLKELKAPNSFAGKNKLWLLLLGNQSENEEAERQARAYFGLPFSGEKKD
;
A
#
# COMPACT_ATOMS: atom_id res chain seq x y z
N MET A 1 -2.34 12.65 -5.97
CA MET A 1 -3.57 12.36 -5.19
C MET A 1 -3.38 13.03 -3.83
N GLU A 2 -4.40 13.72 -3.32
CA GLU A 2 -4.32 14.49 -2.08
C GLU A 2 -4.27 13.58 -0.84
N ILE A 3 -3.65 14.04 0.25
CA ILE A 3 -3.66 13.33 1.53
C ILE A 3 -5.07 13.47 2.11
N VAL A 4 -5.81 12.35 2.15
CA VAL A 4 -7.20 12.31 2.62
C VAL A 4 -7.37 11.45 3.88
N GLY A 5 -6.32 10.71 4.28
CA GLY A 5 -6.39 9.65 5.27
C GLY A 5 -5.86 9.97 6.67
N TYR A 6 -5.92 11.22 7.15
CA TYR A 6 -5.31 11.60 8.44
C TYR A 6 -5.76 10.71 9.63
N LYS A 7 -7.05 10.36 9.72
CA LYS A 7 -7.56 9.46 10.77
C LYS A 7 -7.07 8.02 10.61
N ASN A 8 -6.78 7.61 9.38
CA ASN A 8 -6.18 6.29 9.13
C ASN A 8 -4.74 6.23 9.68
N ALA A 9 -3.99 7.35 9.65
CA ALA A 9 -2.66 7.41 10.24
C ALA A 9 -2.69 7.13 11.76
N ASP A 10 -3.65 7.71 12.49
CA ASP A 10 -3.84 7.44 13.91
C ASP A 10 -4.11 5.95 14.19
N ARG A 11 -4.93 5.32 13.33
CA ARG A 11 -5.19 3.87 13.43
C ARG A 11 -3.93 3.04 13.19
N VAL A 12 -3.09 3.43 12.24
CA VAL A 12 -1.79 2.77 12.00
C VAL A 12 -0.88 2.90 13.22
N TYR A 13 -0.75 4.08 13.80
CA TYR A 13 0.03 4.27 15.02
C TYR A 13 -0.52 3.47 16.21
N ALA A 14 -1.84 3.39 16.36
CA ALA A 14 -2.47 2.57 17.39
C ALA A 14 -2.16 1.06 17.20
N LEU A 15 -2.11 0.58 15.96
CA LEU A 15 -1.68 -0.79 15.65
C LEU A 15 -0.19 -1.01 15.97
N ALA A 16 0.67 -0.06 15.61
CA ALA A 16 2.09 -0.10 15.91
C ALA A 16 2.35 -0.15 17.43
N ALA A 17 1.67 0.72 18.19
CA ALA A 17 1.77 0.78 19.65
C ALA A 17 1.35 -0.53 20.34
N ARG A 18 0.43 -1.29 19.72
CA ARG A 18 0.01 -2.63 20.18
C ARG A 18 0.96 -3.76 19.72
N GLY A 19 2.07 -3.43 19.06
CA GLY A 19 3.05 -4.39 18.57
C GLY A 19 2.61 -5.19 17.34
N LYS A 20 1.53 -4.79 16.65
CA LYS A 20 1.04 -5.51 15.45
C LYS A 20 1.98 -5.42 14.25
N LEU A 21 2.89 -4.45 14.26
CA LEU A 21 3.93 -4.25 13.25
C LEU A 21 5.30 -4.75 13.71
N ASN A 22 5.37 -5.57 14.76
CA ASN A 22 6.64 -6.12 15.22
C ASN A 22 7.06 -7.32 14.38
N LYS A 23 8.33 -7.32 13.95
CA LYS A 23 9.04 -8.51 13.48
C LYS A 23 9.88 -9.09 14.59
N ILE A 24 10.12 -10.40 14.52
CA ILE A 24 11.08 -11.08 15.38
C ILE A 24 12.46 -10.97 14.74
N ARG A 25 13.41 -10.42 15.48
CA ARG A 25 14.82 -10.31 15.06
C ARG A 25 15.53 -11.67 15.20
N LYS A 26 16.75 -11.76 14.66
CA LYS A 26 17.58 -12.98 14.75
C LYS A 26 17.91 -13.39 16.19
N ASP A 27 17.95 -12.42 17.12
CA ASP A 27 18.16 -12.63 18.55
C ASP A 27 16.86 -12.97 19.31
N GLY A 28 15.76 -13.22 18.60
CA GLY A 28 14.46 -13.57 19.16
C GLY A 28 13.66 -12.39 19.73
N LYS A 29 14.23 -11.17 19.76
CA LYS A 29 13.55 -10.01 20.33
C LYS A 29 12.59 -9.38 19.32
N PRO A 30 11.40 -8.93 19.75
CA PRO A 30 10.52 -8.15 18.90
C PRO A 30 11.13 -6.77 18.62
N SER A 31 10.97 -6.29 17.39
CA SER A 31 11.25 -4.90 17.03
C SER A 31 10.27 -4.43 15.96
N LEU A 32 10.02 -3.13 15.92
CA LEU A 32 9.20 -2.53 14.88
C LEU A 32 9.74 -2.86 13.48
N ASP A 33 8.84 -3.21 12.56
CA ASP A 33 9.17 -3.30 11.15
C ASP A 33 8.95 -1.95 10.45
N ASP A 34 9.98 -1.11 10.44
CA ASP A 34 9.92 0.25 9.89
C ASP A 34 9.47 0.31 8.43
N SER A 35 9.83 -0.72 7.64
CA SER A 35 9.42 -0.79 6.23
C SER A 35 7.92 -1.06 6.12
N ALA A 36 7.38 -2.02 6.87
CA ALA A 36 5.95 -2.27 6.92
C ALA A 36 5.18 -1.05 7.43
N LEU A 37 5.66 -0.39 8.50
CA LEU A 37 5.05 0.83 9.02
C LEU A 37 5.00 1.94 7.97
N ASN A 38 6.12 2.25 7.32
CA ASN A 38 6.18 3.33 6.32
C ASN A 38 5.26 3.07 5.12
N ILE A 39 5.22 1.83 4.62
CA ILE A 39 4.34 1.45 3.51
C ILE A 39 2.86 1.51 3.93
N LEU A 40 2.51 0.98 5.11
CA LEU A 40 1.14 1.01 5.60
C LEU A 40 0.67 2.45 5.86
N MET A 41 1.52 3.29 6.45
CA MET A 41 1.25 4.70 6.68
C MET A 41 1.00 5.44 5.37
N PHE A 42 1.87 5.23 4.38
CA PHE A 42 1.69 5.83 3.06
C PHE A 42 0.35 5.43 2.43
N MET A 43 0.02 4.13 2.43
CA MET A 43 -1.25 3.66 1.91
C MET A 43 -2.44 4.25 2.68
N ALA A 44 -2.36 4.27 4.02
CA ALA A 44 -3.41 4.76 4.90
C ALA A 44 -3.74 6.24 4.65
N LEU A 45 -2.72 7.09 4.46
CA LEU A 45 -2.85 8.50 4.12
C LEU A 45 -3.51 8.75 2.76
N HIS A 46 -3.43 7.77 1.85
CA HIS A 46 -4.01 7.81 0.50
C HIS A 46 -5.33 7.04 0.37
N CYS A 47 -5.85 6.50 1.47
CA CYS A 47 -7.17 5.86 1.50
C CYS A 47 -8.22 6.81 2.09
N ILE A 48 -9.46 6.65 1.62
CA ILE A 48 -10.63 7.31 2.21
C ILE A 48 -10.76 6.87 3.67
N ASN A 49 -11.01 7.82 4.58
CA ASN A 49 -11.32 7.52 5.98
C ASN A 49 -12.72 6.92 6.08
N LYS A 50 -12.91 5.99 7.01
CA LYS A 50 -14.24 5.45 7.34
C LYS A 50 -15.22 6.57 7.74
N GLU A 51 -14.70 7.58 8.42
CA GLU A 51 -15.47 8.69 8.98
C GLU A 51 -15.83 9.77 7.94
N ASP A 52 -15.39 9.65 6.69
CA ASP A 52 -15.76 10.57 5.61
C ASP A 52 -17.21 10.29 5.17
N ALA A 53 -18.16 11.05 5.75
CA ALA A 53 -19.57 10.86 5.48
C ALA A 53 -19.95 11.13 4.02
N GLN A 54 -19.28 12.08 3.36
CA GLN A 54 -19.55 12.41 1.96
C GLN A 54 -19.11 11.25 1.05
N ALA A 55 -17.87 10.82 1.17
CA ALA A 55 -17.35 9.73 0.33
C ALA A 55 -18.01 8.38 0.66
N VAL A 56 -18.16 8.04 1.93
CA VAL A 56 -18.61 6.69 2.35
C VAL A 56 -20.12 6.57 2.32
N LYS A 57 -20.88 7.51 2.92
CA LYS A 57 -22.33 7.37 3.07
C LYS A 57 -23.11 7.87 1.87
N LYS A 58 -22.67 8.98 1.25
CA LYS A 58 -23.39 9.59 0.13
C LYS A 58 -22.95 9.02 -1.22
N GLU A 59 -21.64 8.85 -1.43
CA GLU A 59 -21.09 8.36 -2.70
C GLU A 59 -20.85 6.84 -2.70
N GLY A 60 -20.97 6.17 -1.55
CA GLY A 60 -20.77 4.72 -1.43
C GLY A 60 -19.33 4.26 -1.68
N ARG A 61 -18.35 5.17 -1.64
CA ARG A 61 -16.95 4.84 -1.93
C ARG A 61 -16.35 4.00 -0.80
N PRO A 62 -15.52 2.99 -1.13
CA PRO A 62 -14.96 2.10 -0.13
C PRO A 62 -13.81 2.78 0.63
N TYR A 63 -13.89 2.75 1.96
CA TYR A 63 -12.81 3.22 2.83
C TYR A 63 -11.71 2.17 2.97
N TRP A 64 -10.51 2.62 3.36
CA TRP A 64 -9.31 1.76 3.55
C TRP A 64 -8.86 0.95 2.33
N CYS A 65 -9.35 1.29 1.13
CA CYS A 65 -8.90 0.68 -0.11
C CYS A 65 -7.78 1.49 -0.76
N TYR A 66 -6.65 0.84 -1.06
CA TYR A 66 -5.52 1.44 -1.79
C TYR A 66 -5.35 0.79 -3.16
N TRP A 67 -5.34 1.61 -4.22
CA TRP A 67 -5.14 1.17 -5.61
C TRP A 67 -4.09 1.99 -6.38
N GLY A 68 -3.31 2.83 -5.68
CA GLY A 68 -2.29 3.70 -6.27
C GLY A 68 -1.09 2.97 -6.89
N GLY A 69 -0.90 1.69 -6.54
CA GLY A 69 0.19 0.87 -7.06
C GLY A 69 1.55 1.18 -6.43
N GLN A 70 2.58 0.50 -6.95
CA GLN A 70 3.94 0.62 -6.41
C GLN A 70 4.63 1.92 -6.86
N ASN A 71 4.38 2.40 -8.07
CA ASN A 71 5.04 3.62 -8.57
C ASN A 71 4.68 4.85 -7.74
N GLN A 72 3.42 5.01 -7.34
CA GLN A 72 3.01 6.10 -6.46
C GLN A 72 3.70 6.03 -5.09
N ILE A 73 3.93 4.83 -4.55
CA ILE A 73 4.69 4.63 -3.31
C ILE A 73 6.16 5.00 -3.53
N ILE A 74 6.74 4.61 -4.66
CA ILE A 74 8.13 4.90 -5.00
C ILE A 74 8.37 6.39 -5.07
N GLU A 75 7.50 7.11 -5.78
CA GLU A 75 7.53 8.58 -5.91
C GLU A 75 7.29 9.24 -4.56
N GLY A 76 6.20 8.89 -3.88
CA GLY A 76 5.77 9.57 -2.66
C GLY A 76 6.65 9.31 -1.43
N LEU A 77 7.45 8.23 -1.43
CA LEU A 77 8.43 7.95 -0.38
C LEU A 77 9.88 8.23 -0.81
N GLY A 78 10.11 8.79 -2.00
CA GLY A 78 11.46 9.05 -2.50
C GLY A 78 12.33 7.80 -2.60
N LEU A 79 11.70 6.63 -2.81
CA LEU A 79 12.42 5.36 -3.03
C LEU A 79 12.92 5.23 -4.48
N GLY A 80 12.42 6.10 -5.35
CA GLY A 80 12.84 6.21 -6.73
C GLY A 80 14.25 6.80 -6.84
N PRO A 81 14.81 6.77 -8.06
CA PRO A 81 16.06 7.43 -8.30
C PRO A 81 15.93 8.95 -8.08
N ASN A 82 16.56 9.48 -7.02
CA ASN A 82 16.95 10.89 -6.90
C ASN A 82 18.17 11.17 -7.79
N ILE A 83 18.14 10.67 -9.03
CA ILE A 83 19.22 10.93 -9.95
C ILE A 83 18.87 12.26 -10.59
N ASP A 84 19.59 13.30 -10.14
CA ASP A 84 19.94 14.41 -11.00
C ASP A 84 20.65 13.74 -12.17
N VAL A 85 19.89 13.43 -13.23
CA VAL A 85 20.42 12.77 -14.40
C VAL A 85 21.37 13.80 -14.94
N SER A 86 22.66 13.63 -14.67
CA SER A 86 23.72 14.40 -15.28
C SER A 86 23.58 14.15 -16.77
N VAL A 87 22.71 14.96 -17.37
CA VAL A 87 22.54 15.08 -18.79
C VAL A 87 23.95 15.36 -19.27
N GLY A 88 24.49 14.51 -20.13
CA GLY A 88 25.73 14.87 -20.81
C GLY A 88 25.56 16.27 -21.40
N LEU A 89 26.65 16.98 -21.66
CA LEU A 89 26.60 18.28 -22.34
C LEU A 89 25.82 18.23 -23.68
N ASP A 90 25.56 17.02 -24.19
CA ASP A 90 24.82 16.67 -25.41
C ASP A 90 23.32 16.38 -25.21
N GLY A 91 22.76 16.46 -24.01
CA GLY A 91 21.33 16.18 -23.79
C GLY A 91 21.00 14.70 -23.52
N ASN A 92 21.97 13.79 -23.60
CA ASN A 92 21.71 12.35 -23.50
C ASN A 92 22.04 11.77 -22.13
N VAL A 93 21.28 10.75 -21.75
CA VAL A 93 21.51 9.92 -20.56
C VAL A 93 22.38 8.74 -20.96
N SER A 94 23.49 8.49 -20.24
CA SER A 94 24.36 7.36 -20.57
C SER A 94 23.62 6.01 -20.38
N PRO A 95 23.91 4.99 -21.20
CA PRO A 95 23.37 3.64 -21.02
C PRO A 95 23.62 3.08 -19.60
N GLU A 96 24.75 3.41 -18.99
CA GLU A 96 25.09 3.05 -17.61
C GLU A 96 24.15 3.72 -16.60
N ALA A 97 23.82 5.00 -16.79
CA ALA A 97 22.86 5.70 -15.95
C ALA A 97 21.46 5.09 -16.08
N ILE A 98 21.02 4.73 -17.29
CA ILE A 98 19.75 4.01 -17.51
C ILE A 98 19.73 2.69 -16.74
N LYS A 99 20.78 1.88 -16.86
CA LYS A 99 20.88 0.61 -16.13
C LYS A 99 20.85 0.80 -14.62
N GLN A 100 21.50 1.83 -14.09
CA GLN A 100 21.45 2.15 -12.66
C GLN A 100 20.04 2.58 -12.20
N LEU A 101 19.33 3.35 -13.02
CA LEU A 101 17.92 3.71 -12.77
C LEU A 101 17.05 2.45 -12.66
N GLU A 102 17.17 1.53 -13.61
CA GLU A 102 16.40 0.27 -13.62
C GLU A 102 16.66 -0.58 -12.38
N VAL A 103 17.93 -0.73 -11.97
CA VAL A 103 18.31 -1.47 -10.77
C VAL A 103 17.69 -0.85 -9.52
N ARG A 104 17.72 0.48 -9.38
CA ARG A 104 17.13 1.19 -8.23
C ARG A 104 15.61 1.02 -8.19
N VAL A 105 14.92 1.20 -9.31
CA VAL A 105 13.47 0.98 -9.41
C VAL A 105 13.11 -0.45 -9.05
N LYS A 106 13.87 -1.44 -9.52
CA LYS A 106 13.67 -2.86 -9.16
C LYS A 106 13.86 -3.09 -7.66
N ALA A 107 14.91 -2.52 -7.06
CA ALA A 107 15.15 -2.62 -5.62
C ALA A 107 14.00 -2.00 -4.80
N ALA A 108 13.50 -0.83 -5.21
CA ALA A 108 12.36 -0.16 -4.58
C ALA A 108 11.08 -1.01 -4.67
N LYS A 109 10.77 -1.57 -5.84
CA LYS A 109 9.64 -2.51 -6.02
C LYS A 109 9.77 -3.74 -5.11
N ASN A 110 10.97 -4.32 -5.01
CA ASN A 110 11.22 -5.46 -4.13
C ASN A 110 11.02 -5.12 -2.65
N LYS A 111 11.48 -3.93 -2.21
CA LYS A 111 11.25 -3.43 -0.84
C LYS A 111 9.76 -3.31 -0.54
N ILE A 112 8.99 -2.73 -1.46
CA ILE A 112 7.53 -2.59 -1.31
C ILE A 112 6.86 -3.96 -1.26
N THR A 113 7.22 -4.88 -2.17
CA THR A 113 6.68 -6.25 -2.17
C THR A 113 6.96 -6.97 -0.85
N SER A 114 8.19 -6.86 -0.32
CA SER A 114 8.56 -7.46 0.96
C SER A 114 7.78 -6.87 2.15
N ALA A 115 7.62 -5.55 2.18
CA ALA A 115 6.81 -4.88 3.19
C ALA A 115 5.33 -5.30 3.11
N CYS A 116 4.74 -5.35 1.90
CA CYS A 116 3.37 -5.83 1.72
C CYS A 116 3.20 -7.29 2.17
N ASN A 117 4.17 -8.16 1.92
CA ASN A 117 4.13 -9.54 2.39
C ASN A 117 4.17 -9.62 3.93
N SER A 118 4.97 -8.77 4.57
CA SER A 118 5.01 -8.67 6.04
C SER A 118 3.70 -8.14 6.60
N LEU A 119 3.12 -7.09 6.00
CA LEU A 119 1.81 -6.58 6.39
C LEU A 119 0.70 -7.63 6.26
N ARG A 120 0.76 -8.47 5.23
CA ARG A 120 -0.16 -9.60 5.06
C ARG A 120 0.03 -10.66 6.15
N SER A 121 1.27 -11.01 6.50
CA SER A 121 1.52 -11.98 7.57
C SER A 121 1.13 -11.45 8.95
N TYR A 122 1.18 -10.13 9.15
CA TYR A 122 0.66 -9.47 10.35
C TYR A 122 -0.86 -9.34 10.38
N GLY A 123 -1.57 -9.70 9.30
CA GLY A 123 -3.01 -9.56 9.19
C GLY A 123 -3.47 -8.09 9.09
N LEU A 124 -2.63 -7.22 8.52
CA LEU A 124 -2.89 -5.78 8.36
C LEU A 124 -3.23 -5.38 6.92
N LEU A 125 -3.05 -6.28 5.97
CA LEU A 125 -3.26 -6.03 4.55
C LEU A 125 -3.90 -7.26 3.87
N LYS A 126 -4.92 -7.03 3.05
CA LYS A 126 -5.60 -8.06 2.26
C LYS A 126 -5.64 -7.68 0.79
N GLU A 127 -5.29 -8.62 -0.09
CA GLU A 127 -5.42 -8.43 -1.53
C GLU A 127 -6.88 -8.71 -1.93
N LEU A 128 -7.56 -7.70 -2.48
CA LEU A 128 -8.91 -7.86 -3.00
C LEU A 128 -8.93 -8.18 -4.50
N LYS A 129 -7.97 -7.62 -5.24
CA LYS A 129 -7.84 -7.85 -6.68
C LYS A 129 -6.38 -7.88 -7.10
N ALA A 130 -6.02 -8.91 -7.85
CA ALA A 130 -4.73 -9.06 -8.51
C ALA A 130 -4.51 -7.93 -9.55
N PRO A 131 -3.25 -7.58 -9.86
CA PRO A 131 -2.98 -6.57 -10.86
C PRO A 131 -3.34 -7.12 -12.24
N ASN A 132 -3.74 -6.25 -13.16
CA ASN A 132 -3.91 -6.58 -14.56
C ASN A 132 -2.96 -5.70 -15.38
N SER A 133 -1.79 -6.25 -15.71
CA SER A 133 -0.75 -5.56 -16.47
C SER A 133 -1.23 -5.12 -17.86
N PHE A 134 -2.06 -5.92 -18.54
CA PHE A 134 -2.60 -5.58 -19.85
C PHE A 134 -3.53 -4.38 -19.81
N ALA A 135 -4.31 -4.24 -18.73
CA ALA A 135 -5.23 -3.13 -18.53
C ALA A 135 -4.61 -1.95 -17.75
N GLY A 136 -3.30 -2.01 -17.44
CA GLY A 136 -2.63 -1.00 -16.61
C GLY A 136 -3.20 -0.87 -15.19
N LYS A 137 -3.89 -1.90 -14.68
CA LYS A 137 -4.57 -1.85 -13.36
C LYS A 137 -3.65 -2.40 -12.27
N ASN A 138 -3.43 -1.57 -11.27
CA ASN A 138 -2.71 -1.94 -10.05
C ASN A 138 -3.47 -2.97 -9.22
N LYS A 139 -2.75 -3.56 -8.25
CA LYS A 139 -3.38 -4.33 -7.17
C LYS A 139 -4.35 -3.45 -6.38
N LEU A 140 -5.49 -4.02 -6.00
CA LEU A 140 -6.40 -3.43 -5.02
C LEU A 140 -6.14 -4.05 -3.66
N TRP A 141 -5.70 -3.22 -2.72
CA TRP A 141 -5.45 -3.59 -1.35
C TRP A 141 -6.56 -3.08 -0.43
N LEU A 142 -6.94 -3.89 0.55
CA LEU A 142 -7.72 -3.47 1.71
C LEU A 142 -6.79 -3.43 2.92
N LEU A 143 -6.77 -2.29 3.60
CA LEU A 143 -6.03 -2.10 4.84
C LEU A 143 -6.93 -2.49 6.01
N LEU A 144 -6.42 -3.35 6.89
CA LEU A 144 -7.16 -3.88 8.04
C LEU A 144 -6.85 -3.03 9.28
N LEU A 145 -7.37 -1.80 9.29
CA LEU A 145 -7.06 -0.77 10.30
C LEU A 145 -7.99 -0.79 11.52
N GLY A 146 -9.08 -1.55 11.45
CA GLY A 146 -10.09 -1.66 12.50
C GLY A 146 -10.01 -2.97 13.28
N ASN A 147 -11.05 -3.19 14.10
CA ASN A 147 -11.31 -4.51 14.65
C ASN A 147 -11.87 -5.47 13.57
N GLN A 148 -12.10 -6.73 13.94
CA GLN A 148 -12.61 -7.73 13.00
C GLN A 148 -13.92 -7.31 12.31
N SER A 149 -14.91 -6.83 13.07
CA SER A 149 -16.20 -6.40 12.53
C SER A 149 -16.07 -5.22 11.57
N GLU A 150 -15.25 -4.22 11.92
CA GLU A 150 -14.97 -3.09 11.03
C GLU A 150 -14.28 -3.52 9.74
N ASN A 151 -13.31 -4.44 9.84
CA ASN A 151 -12.57 -4.94 8.68
C ASN A 151 -13.46 -5.78 7.75
N GLU A 152 -14.37 -6.59 8.30
CA GLU A 152 -15.35 -7.35 7.53
C GLU A 152 -16.34 -6.42 6.80
N GLU A 153 -16.78 -5.34 7.45
CA GLU A 153 -17.65 -4.34 6.82
C GLU A 153 -16.91 -3.58 5.70
N ALA A 154 -15.67 -3.16 5.94
CA ALA A 154 -14.84 -2.52 4.93
C ALA A 154 -14.66 -3.43 3.71
N GLU A 155 -14.44 -4.72 3.95
CA GLU A 155 -14.33 -5.71 2.88
C GLU A 155 -15.65 -5.88 2.12
N ARG A 156 -16.79 -6.00 2.82
CA ARG A 156 -18.11 -6.10 2.18
C ARG A 156 -18.36 -4.91 1.26
N GLN A 157 -18.16 -3.70 1.76
CA GLN A 157 -18.35 -2.49 0.98
C GLN A 157 -17.41 -2.44 -0.24
N ALA A 158 -16.12 -2.73 -0.04
CA ALA A 158 -15.15 -2.74 -1.13
C ALA A 158 -15.51 -3.77 -2.21
N ARG A 159 -15.86 -4.98 -1.82
CA ARG A 159 -16.26 -6.04 -2.76
C ARG A 159 -17.51 -5.66 -3.55
N ALA A 160 -18.53 -5.11 -2.88
CA ALA A 160 -19.73 -4.62 -3.54
C ALA A 160 -19.41 -3.49 -4.54
N TYR A 161 -18.63 -2.48 -4.12
CA TYR A 161 -18.27 -1.34 -4.97
C TYR A 161 -17.47 -1.74 -6.21
N PHE A 162 -16.54 -2.70 -6.07
CA PHE A 162 -15.69 -3.15 -7.17
C PHE A 162 -16.24 -4.38 -7.93
N GLY A 163 -17.42 -4.88 -7.57
CA GLY A 163 -18.04 -6.06 -8.19
C GLY A 163 -17.21 -7.34 -8.02
N LEU A 164 -16.63 -7.54 -6.84
CA LEU A 164 -15.76 -8.68 -6.51
C LEU A 164 -16.52 -9.74 -5.69
N PRO A 165 -16.31 -11.04 -5.92
CA PRO A 165 -16.94 -12.11 -5.12
C PRO A 165 -16.38 -12.13 -3.69
N PHE A 166 -17.10 -12.69 -2.71
CA PHE A 166 -16.51 -12.95 -1.40
C PHE A 166 -15.50 -14.09 -1.47
N SER A 167 -14.42 -14.03 -0.67
CA SER A 167 -13.41 -15.09 -0.65
C SER A 167 -14.06 -16.39 -0.15
N GLY A 168 -14.36 -17.32 -1.07
CA GLY A 168 -15.05 -18.58 -0.79
C GLY A 168 -16.13 -18.94 -1.82
N GLU A 169 -16.66 -17.94 -2.54
CA GLU A 169 -17.60 -18.17 -3.63
C GLU A 169 -16.82 -18.36 -4.93
N LYS A 170 -16.61 -19.62 -5.33
CA LYS A 170 -16.35 -19.90 -6.74
C LYS A 170 -17.61 -19.48 -7.49
N LYS A 171 -17.47 -18.67 -8.53
CA LYS A 171 -18.53 -18.53 -9.53
C LYS A 171 -18.63 -19.89 -10.22
N ASP A 172 -19.77 -20.54 -10.04
CA ASP A 172 -20.21 -21.66 -10.87
C ASP A 172 -20.33 -21.25 -12.34
#